data_AF-A0A9Q3V0I6-F1
#
_entry.id   AF-A0A9Q3V0I6-F1
#
_cell.length_a   1.000
_cell.length_b   1.000
_cell.length_c   1.000
_cell.angle_alpha   90.00
_cell.angle_beta   90.00
_cell.angle_gamma   90.00
#
_symmetry.space_group_name_H-M   'P 1'
#
loop_
_entity.id
_entity.type
_entity.pdbx_description
1 polymer ?
#
loop_
_entity_poly.entity_id
_entity_poly.type
_entity_poly.pdbx_seq_one_letter_code
_entity_poly.pdbx_strand_id
1 'polypeptide(L)'
;MIKQISYLAICKSMVVMLFLSVSTVFAQHNENKNNKREESVTLSYGLPFSYSLDTYTGWDIKNDAGDVLSTGSGDINEVFSKPGNYSVYIHEKHNDDSKSSCDHDQYPSKVTIKVSPLKMVFDFSSIQFSKKIKEGQSTKGITVTVNAVYSSYENRPADYHHGFTTAGVGTSLSGRLNEDKVLLKNGINKLEFSLEGFTTKGNNIMIEFKDINDQVQPYTLIEKN
;
A
#
# COMPACT_ATOMS: atom_id res chain seq x y z
N MET A 1 2.38 65.63 -18.05
CA MET A 1 1.80 65.64 -16.69
C MET A 1 1.06 64.32 -16.51
N ILE A 2 1.63 63.39 -15.72
CA ILE A 2 0.98 62.33 -14.89
C ILE A 2 0.01 61.37 -15.65
N LYS A 3 0.23 60.05 -15.77
CA LYS A 3 0.32 59.04 -14.69
C LYS A 3 0.77 57.67 -15.25
N GLN A 4 1.71 57.01 -14.56
CA GLN A 4 1.89 55.55 -14.55
C GLN A 4 0.71 54.87 -13.84
N ILE A 5 0.44 53.60 -14.17
CA ILE A 5 0.06 52.45 -13.28
C ILE A 5 0.16 51.19 -14.19
N SER A 6 1.24 50.42 -14.19
CA SER A 6 1.58 49.22 -13.38
C SER A 6 0.67 47.97 -13.54
N TYR A 7 1.34 46.92 -14.05
CA TYR A 7 1.23 45.46 -13.80
C TYR A 7 -0.14 44.77 -13.69
N LEU A 8 -0.34 43.76 -14.55
CA LEU A 8 -1.11 42.56 -14.19
C LEU A 8 -0.30 41.31 -14.53
N ALA A 9 0.35 40.76 -13.49
CA ALA A 9 0.94 39.44 -13.51
C ALA A 9 -0.18 38.40 -13.42
N ILE A 10 -0.38 37.62 -14.49
CA ILE A 10 -1.28 36.46 -14.45
C ILE A 10 -0.47 35.29 -13.89
N CYS A 11 -0.59 35.14 -12.58
CA CYS A 11 -0.16 33.97 -11.83
C CYS A 11 -1.41 33.16 -11.46
N LYS A 12 -1.23 31.84 -11.33
CA LYS A 12 -2.18 30.82 -10.86
C LYS A 12 -3.10 30.28 -11.96
N SER A 13 -3.34 28.98 -12.12
CA SER A 13 -3.11 27.86 -11.22
C SER A 13 -3.06 26.59 -12.09
N MET A 14 -1.95 25.86 -12.04
CA MET A 14 -1.87 24.54 -12.65
C MET A 14 -2.49 23.55 -11.65
N VAL A 15 -3.75 23.18 -11.89
CA VAL A 15 -4.44 22.14 -11.12
C VAL A 15 -3.84 20.80 -11.54
N VAL A 16 -2.82 20.36 -10.79
CA VAL A 16 -2.32 18.99 -10.86
C VAL A 16 -3.31 18.12 -10.08
N MET A 17 -4.18 17.40 -10.78
CA MET A 17 -4.88 16.27 -10.18
C MET A 17 -3.85 15.17 -9.91
N LEU A 18 -3.47 14.99 -8.63
CA LEU A 18 -2.87 13.73 -8.20
C LEU A 18 -3.96 12.65 -8.29
N PHE A 19 -3.79 11.71 -9.22
CA PHE A 19 -4.48 10.43 -9.14
C PHE A 19 -4.00 9.73 -7.87
N LEU A 20 -4.80 9.79 -6.81
CA LEU A 20 -4.64 8.90 -5.66
C LEU A 20 -4.94 7.49 -6.17
N SER A 21 -3.88 6.70 -6.42
CA SER A 21 -4.02 5.26 -6.51
C SER A 21 -4.57 4.78 -5.17
N VAL A 22 -5.85 4.39 -5.14
CA VAL A 22 -6.44 3.73 -3.99
C VAL A 22 -5.77 2.38 -3.86
N SER A 23 -4.77 2.27 -2.99
CA SER A 23 -4.19 0.99 -2.61
C SER A 23 -5.24 0.26 -1.77
N THR A 24 -6.03 -0.60 -2.40
CA THR A 24 -6.88 -1.55 -1.67
C THR A 24 -5.97 -2.55 -0.99
N VAL A 25 -5.95 -2.56 0.35
CA VAL A 25 -5.19 -3.55 1.12
C VAL A 25 -6.02 -4.83 1.20
N PHE A 26 -5.47 -5.94 0.68
CA PHE A 26 -6.09 -7.26 0.80
C PHE A 26 -5.68 -7.90 2.14
N ALA A 27 -6.66 -8.42 2.90
CA ALA A 27 -6.42 -9.05 4.19
C ALA A 27 -5.69 -10.41 4.05
N GLN A 28 -4.92 -10.79 5.07
CA GLN A 28 -4.31 -12.12 5.17
C GLN A 28 -5.16 -13.06 6.05
N HIS A 29 -5.45 -14.25 5.52
CA HIS A 29 -6.32 -15.29 6.12
C HIS A 29 -5.54 -16.20 7.09
N ASN A 30 -6.11 -16.50 8.25
CA ASN A 30 -5.57 -17.47 9.19
C ASN A 30 -6.70 -18.31 9.80
N GLU A 31 -6.79 -19.60 9.47
CA GLU A 31 -7.83 -20.48 10.02
C GLU A 31 -7.47 -20.97 11.42
N ASN A 32 -8.24 -20.54 12.41
CA ASN A 32 -8.16 -21.06 13.78
C ASN A 32 -9.33 -22.03 14.03
N LYS A 33 -9.05 -23.18 14.66
CA LYS A 33 -9.95 -24.36 14.79
C LYS A 33 -11.22 -24.16 15.65
N ASN A 34 -11.58 -22.94 16.01
CA ASN A 34 -12.80 -22.59 16.74
C ASN A 34 -13.61 -21.53 15.97
N ASN A 35 -14.28 -21.96 14.89
CA ASN A 35 -15.48 -21.39 14.24
C ASN A 35 -15.73 -19.86 14.21
N LYS A 36 -14.70 -19.02 14.23
CA LYS A 36 -14.80 -17.59 13.92
C LYS A 36 -13.61 -17.19 13.05
N ARG A 37 -13.90 -16.77 11.82
CA ARG A 37 -12.87 -16.25 10.91
C ARG A 37 -12.41 -14.90 11.44
N GLU A 38 -11.09 -14.72 11.54
CA GLU A 38 -10.45 -13.45 11.86
C GLU A 38 -9.52 -13.07 10.73
N GLU A 39 -9.57 -11.81 10.32
CA GLU A 39 -8.71 -11.24 9.30
C GLU A 39 -7.80 -10.17 9.89
N SER A 40 -6.63 -9.96 9.28
CA SER A 40 -5.69 -8.91 9.69
C SER A 40 -5.24 -8.08 8.51
N VAL A 41 -5.22 -6.76 8.71
CA VAL A 41 -4.88 -5.73 7.72
C VAL A 41 -3.88 -4.77 8.35
N THR A 42 -2.83 -4.40 7.61
CA THR A 42 -1.90 -3.34 8.00
C THR A 42 -1.97 -2.20 6.98
N LEU A 43 -2.15 -0.96 7.44
CA LEU A 43 -2.07 0.24 6.60
C LEU A 43 -1.30 1.36 7.30
N SER A 44 -0.77 2.31 6.54
CA SER A 44 -0.17 3.52 7.13
C SER A 44 -1.24 4.51 7.60
N TYR A 45 -0.93 5.29 8.62
CA TYR A 45 -1.81 6.37 9.08
C TYR A 45 -2.26 7.29 7.94
N GLY A 46 -3.52 7.71 8.01
CA GLY A 46 -4.15 8.59 7.02
C GLY A 46 -4.38 7.96 5.65
N LEU A 47 -4.17 6.64 5.47
CA LEU A 47 -4.67 5.92 4.30
C LEU A 47 -6.11 5.44 4.53
N PRO A 48 -6.92 5.36 3.46
CA PRO A 48 -8.28 4.83 3.56
C PRO A 48 -8.26 3.32 3.81
N PHE A 49 -9.16 2.88 4.68
CA PHE A 49 -9.57 1.51 4.85
C PHE A 49 -10.97 1.34 4.25
N SER A 50 -11.14 0.32 3.42
CA SER A 50 -12.42 -0.03 2.84
C SER A 50 -12.67 -1.53 3.00
N TYR A 51 -13.90 -1.89 3.37
CA TYR A 51 -14.34 -3.29 3.50
C TYR A 51 -15.78 -3.41 3.00
N SER A 52 -16.01 -4.27 2.02
CA SER A 52 -17.34 -4.43 1.42
C SER A 52 -18.18 -5.43 2.18
N LEU A 53 -19.40 -5.02 2.54
CA LEU A 53 -20.37 -5.85 3.27
C LEU A 53 -21.75 -5.69 2.65
N ASP A 54 -22.58 -6.72 2.80
CA ASP A 54 -23.99 -6.63 2.43
C ASP A 54 -24.70 -5.54 3.24
N THR A 55 -25.66 -4.87 2.61
CA THR A 55 -26.32 -3.66 3.14
C THR A 55 -26.90 -3.80 4.56
N TYR A 56 -27.25 -5.03 4.96
CA TYR A 56 -27.87 -5.33 6.26
C TYR A 56 -26.91 -5.88 7.31
N THR A 57 -25.65 -6.14 6.95
CA THR A 57 -24.60 -6.58 7.87
C THR A 57 -24.16 -5.40 8.71
N GLY A 58 -24.31 -5.50 10.03
CA GLY A 58 -23.91 -4.45 10.96
C GLY A 58 -22.43 -4.52 11.31
N TRP A 59 -21.85 -3.41 11.74
CA TRP A 59 -20.46 -3.40 12.23
C TRP A 59 -20.21 -2.30 13.25
N ASP A 60 -19.18 -2.50 14.09
CA ASP A 60 -18.58 -1.46 14.93
C ASP A 60 -17.05 -1.46 14.80
N ILE A 61 -16.48 -0.26 14.77
CA ILE A 61 -15.02 -0.04 14.79
C ILE A 61 -14.63 0.38 16.21
N LYS A 62 -13.71 -0.35 16.81
CA LYS A 62 -13.15 -0.06 18.14
C LYS A 62 -11.67 0.24 18.08
N ASN A 63 -11.19 1.10 18.98
CA ASN A 63 -9.77 1.22 19.27
C ASN A 63 -9.30 0.11 20.23
N ASP A 64 -7.99 0.07 20.50
CA ASP A 64 -7.37 -0.89 21.43
C ASP A 64 -7.85 -0.74 22.89
N ALA A 65 -8.37 0.43 23.27
CA ALA A 65 -8.97 0.66 24.59
C ALA A 65 -10.41 0.09 24.70
N GLY A 66 -10.99 -0.36 23.59
CA GLY A 66 -12.36 -0.86 23.50
C GLY A 66 -13.40 0.23 23.25
N ASP A 67 -12.98 1.49 23.06
CA ASP A 67 -13.90 2.58 22.72
C ASP A 67 -14.45 2.38 21.32
N VAL A 68 -15.77 2.50 21.18
CA VAL A 68 -16.45 2.50 19.89
C VAL A 68 -16.20 3.85 19.21
N LEU A 69 -15.52 3.82 18.06
CA LEU A 69 -15.21 4.99 17.25
C LEU A 69 -16.27 5.25 16.19
N SER A 70 -16.81 4.18 15.61
CA SER A 70 -17.79 4.25 14.53
C SER A 70 -18.66 2.98 14.52
N THR A 71 -19.87 3.10 13.99
CA THR A 71 -20.83 2.00 13.83
C THR A 71 -21.63 2.21 12.56
N GLY A 72 -22.02 1.12 11.90
CA GLY A 72 -22.82 1.22 10.69
C GLY A 72 -23.36 -0.11 10.19
N SER A 73 -23.85 -0.11 8.96
CA SER A 73 -24.23 -1.31 8.21
C SER A 73 -23.85 -1.17 6.74
N GLY A 74 -23.61 -2.29 6.06
CA GLY A 74 -23.06 -2.27 4.70
C GLY A 74 -21.60 -1.86 4.65
N ASP A 75 -21.14 -1.35 3.52
CA ASP A 75 -19.74 -1.02 3.27
C ASP A 75 -19.11 -0.12 4.35
N ILE A 76 -17.85 -0.41 4.67
CA ILE A 76 -17.02 0.36 5.58
C ILE A 76 -16.08 1.22 4.76
N ASN A 77 -16.00 2.52 5.09
CA ASN A 77 -15.03 3.45 4.52
C ASN A 77 -14.52 4.37 5.64
N GLU A 78 -13.30 4.15 6.10
CA GLU A 78 -12.75 4.82 7.29
C GLU A 78 -11.32 5.32 7.04
N VAL A 79 -10.93 6.42 7.69
CA VAL A 79 -9.56 6.96 7.63
C VAL A 79 -8.99 7.12 9.03
N PHE A 80 -8.04 6.27 9.38
CA PHE A 80 -7.41 6.29 10.69
C PHE A 80 -6.29 7.33 10.75
N SER A 81 -6.57 8.49 11.35
CA SER A 81 -5.59 9.58 11.50
C SER A 81 -4.52 9.30 12.56
N LYS A 82 -4.79 8.40 13.52
CA LYS A 82 -3.88 8.04 14.60
C LYS A 82 -3.34 6.62 14.41
N PRO A 83 -2.02 6.41 14.53
CA PRO A 83 -1.45 5.06 14.60
C PRO A 83 -1.99 4.29 15.80
N GLY A 84 -2.10 2.98 15.66
CA GLY A 84 -2.63 2.10 16.70
C GLY A 84 -3.30 0.85 16.16
N ASN A 85 -3.82 0.03 17.06
CA ASN A 85 -4.62 -1.13 16.72
C ASN A 85 -6.10 -0.77 16.80
N TYR A 86 -6.85 -1.25 15.80
CA TYR A 86 -8.28 -1.11 15.71
C TYR A 86 -8.89 -2.47 15.38
N SER A 87 -10.18 -2.62 15.65
CA SER A 87 -10.93 -3.83 15.32
C SER A 87 -12.27 -3.46 14.74
N VAL A 88 -12.60 -4.05 13.60
CA VAL A 88 -13.96 -4.07 13.05
C VAL A 88 -14.63 -5.34 13.56
N TYR A 89 -15.70 -5.20 14.30
CA TYR A 89 -16.58 -6.30 14.67
C TYR A 89 -17.74 -6.32 13.71
N ILE A 90 -17.98 -7.47 13.08
CA ILE A 90 -19.03 -7.64 12.07
C ILE A 90 -20.15 -8.48 12.68
N HIS A 91 -21.38 -8.00 12.53
CA HIS A 91 -22.60 -8.55 13.11
C HIS A 91 -23.53 -8.98 11.98
N GLU A 92 -23.55 -10.28 11.70
CA GLU A 92 -24.51 -10.90 10.80
C GLU A 92 -25.81 -11.21 11.56
N LYS A 93 -26.95 -11.03 10.88
CA LYS A 93 -28.25 -11.47 11.38
C LYS A 93 -28.62 -12.75 10.64
N HIS A 94 -28.55 -13.88 11.33
CA HIS A 94 -29.09 -15.14 10.83
C HIS A 94 -30.58 -15.23 11.16
N ASN A 95 -31.39 -15.63 10.18
CA ASN A 95 -32.79 -15.98 10.43
C ASN A 95 -32.85 -17.46 10.79
N ASP A 96 -33.10 -17.76 12.06
CA ASP A 96 -33.19 -19.13 12.61
C ASP A 96 -34.33 -19.99 12.02
N ASP A 97 -35.19 -19.42 11.17
CA ASP A 97 -36.42 -20.06 10.69
C ASP A 97 -36.26 -20.97 9.44
N SER A 98 -35.08 -21.03 8.80
CA SER A 98 -34.89 -21.91 7.63
C SER A 98 -34.27 -23.26 8.00
N LYS A 99 -35.11 -24.30 8.11
CA LYS A 99 -34.72 -25.74 8.23
C LYS A 99 -33.97 -26.32 7.00
N SER A 100 -33.21 -25.52 6.26
CA SER A 100 -32.59 -25.92 4.99
C SER A 100 -31.22 -25.26 4.81
N SER A 101 -30.20 -25.91 5.37
CA SER A 101 -28.79 -25.98 4.91
C SER A 101 -28.13 -24.71 4.34
N CYS A 102 -27.51 -23.93 5.23
CA CYS A 102 -26.18 -23.28 5.13
C CYS A 102 -26.19 -22.05 6.04
N ASP A 103 -26.26 -22.30 7.35
CA ASP A 103 -26.13 -21.28 8.39
C ASP A 103 -24.65 -21.19 8.75
N HIS A 104 -23.90 -20.42 7.96
CA HIS A 104 -22.50 -20.14 8.22
C HIS A 104 -22.23 -18.66 8.01
N ASP A 105 -21.41 -18.07 8.88
CA ASP A 105 -21.00 -16.67 8.74
C ASP A 105 -20.32 -16.46 7.37
N GLN A 106 -20.83 -15.49 6.59
CA GLN A 106 -20.26 -15.11 5.30
C GLN A 106 -18.96 -14.33 5.48
N TYR A 107 -18.89 -13.52 6.53
CA TYR A 107 -17.83 -12.59 6.87
C TYR A 107 -17.05 -13.06 8.09
N PRO A 108 -15.82 -12.57 8.29
CA PRO A 108 -15.14 -12.74 9.56
C PRO A 108 -15.91 -12.00 10.65
N SER A 109 -16.01 -12.61 11.83
CA SER A 109 -16.59 -11.93 13.00
C SER A 109 -15.75 -10.72 13.46
N LYS A 110 -14.47 -10.68 13.04
CA LYS A 110 -13.52 -9.62 13.39
C LYS A 110 -12.48 -9.39 12.29
N VAL A 111 -12.26 -8.13 11.94
CA VAL A 111 -11.09 -7.68 11.16
C VAL A 111 -10.20 -6.84 12.06
N THR A 112 -8.96 -7.28 12.28
CA THR A 112 -7.94 -6.53 13.02
C THR A 112 -7.22 -5.58 12.07
N ILE A 113 -7.15 -4.31 12.44
CA ILE A 113 -6.49 -3.27 11.64
C ILE A 113 -5.31 -2.72 12.44
N LYS A 114 -4.11 -2.89 11.92
CA LYS A 114 -2.88 -2.27 12.43
C LYS A 114 -2.56 -1.02 11.61
N VAL A 115 -2.70 0.14 12.24
CA VAL A 115 -2.37 1.42 11.61
C VAL A 115 -0.94 1.80 11.99
N SER A 116 -0.03 1.67 11.03
CA SER A 116 1.39 1.98 11.21
C SER A 116 1.63 3.49 11.35
N PRO A 117 2.55 3.91 12.25
CA PRO A 117 2.99 5.30 12.31
C PRO A 117 3.88 5.70 11.15
N LEU A 118 4.27 4.76 10.29
CA LEU A 118 5.17 4.96 9.15
C LEU A 118 4.39 4.87 7.85
N LYS A 119 4.69 5.76 6.91
CA LYS A 119 4.14 5.77 5.56
C LYS A 119 5.28 5.90 4.57
N MET A 120 5.25 5.07 3.52
CA MET A 120 6.22 5.13 2.44
C MET A 120 5.54 4.80 1.12
N VAL A 121 5.74 5.62 0.10
CA VAL A 121 5.19 5.40 -1.24
C VAL A 121 6.30 5.62 -2.26
N PHE A 122 6.49 4.67 -3.16
CA PHE A 122 7.42 4.81 -4.27
C PHE A 122 6.85 5.74 -5.34
N ASP A 123 7.67 6.67 -5.80
CA ASP A 123 7.39 7.45 -7.00
C ASP A 123 7.94 6.71 -8.21
N PHE A 124 7.14 5.80 -8.77
CA PHE A 124 7.55 5.02 -9.95
C PHE A 124 7.74 5.86 -11.21
N SER A 125 7.29 7.12 -11.24
CA SER A 125 7.62 8.03 -12.35
C SER A 125 9.11 8.42 -12.35
N SER A 126 9.77 8.32 -11.19
CA SER A 126 11.20 8.58 -11.02
C SER A 126 12.11 7.38 -11.26
N ILE A 127 11.55 6.20 -11.57
CA ILE A 127 12.34 4.97 -11.69
C ILE A 127 13.31 5.06 -12.88
N GLN A 128 14.57 4.70 -12.64
CA GLN A 128 15.64 4.72 -13.63
C GLN A 128 16.49 3.47 -13.54
N PHE A 129 16.90 2.95 -14.70
CA PHE A 129 17.83 1.84 -14.82
C PHE A 129 19.13 2.38 -15.38
N SER A 130 20.26 2.05 -14.76
CA SER A 130 21.58 2.51 -15.25
C SER A 130 21.94 1.96 -16.64
N LYS A 131 21.31 0.85 -17.04
CA LYS A 131 21.44 0.21 -18.36
C LYS A 131 20.12 -0.47 -18.74
N LYS A 132 19.88 -0.63 -20.05
CA LYS A 132 18.76 -1.44 -20.55
C LYS A 132 18.94 -2.90 -20.10
N ILE A 133 17.89 -3.49 -19.54
CA ILE A 133 17.83 -4.94 -19.27
C ILE A 133 17.70 -5.64 -20.62
N LYS A 134 18.58 -6.61 -20.87
CA LYS A 134 18.59 -7.37 -22.13
C LYS A 134 18.18 -8.81 -21.85
N GLU A 135 17.31 -9.33 -22.70
CA GLU A 135 16.84 -10.71 -22.63
C GLU A 135 18.00 -11.71 -22.64
N GLY A 136 17.90 -12.75 -21.82
CA GLY A 136 18.89 -13.82 -21.71
C GLY A 136 20.25 -13.39 -21.16
N GLN A 137 20.41 -12.12 -20.76
CA GLN A 137 21.64 -11.59 -20.18
C GLN A 137 21.51 -11.44 -18.68
N SER A 138 22.63 -11.63 -17.99
CA SER A 138 22.72 -11.31 -16.57
C SER A 138 22.49 -9.81 -16.36
N THR A 139 21.70 -9.48 -15.34
CA THR A 139 21.45 -8.09 -14.91
C THR A 139 22.51 -7.56 -13.93
N LYS A 140 23.56 -8.35 -13.65
CA LYS A 140 24.64 -7.96 -12.75
C LYS A 140 25.28 -6.64 -13.20
N GLY A 141 25.39 -5.69 -12.27
CA GLY A 141 25.95 -4.36 -12.52
C GLY A 141 24.97 -3.38 -13.19
N ILE A 142 23.67 -3.71 -13.22
CA ILE A 142 22.59 -2.76 -13.47
C ILE A 142 22.09 -2.27 -12.11
N THR A 143 21.89 -0.95 -11.99
CA THR A 143 21.35 -0.30 -10.79
C THR A 143 19.97 0.25 -11.11
N VAL A 144 19.01 0.03 -10.22
CA VAL A 144 17.70 0.68 -10.22
C VAL A 144 17.71 1.81 -9.21
N THR A 145 17.32 2.99 -9.64
CA THR A 145 17.10 4.15 -8.77
C THR A 145 15.63 4.49 -8.77
N VAL A 146 15.05 4.75 -7.61
CA VAL A 146 13.67 5.23 -7.47
C VAL A 146 13.57 6.12 -6.24
N ASN A 147 12.78 7.20 -6.34
CA ASN A 147 12.44 8.02 -5.20
C ASN A 147 11.32 7.37 -4.38
N ALA A 148 11.39 7.50 -3.06
CA ALA A 148 10.31 7.17 -2.16
C ALA A 148 9.96 8.36 -1.28
N VAL A 149 8.67 8.64 -1.15
CA VAL A 149 8.14 9.64 -0.23
C VAL A 149 7.87 8.95 1.10
N TYR A 150 8.60 9.35 2.14
CA TYR A 150 8.43 8.84 3.49
C TYR A 150 7.83 9.90 4.40
N SER A 151 6.94 9.50 5.30
CA SER A 151 6.51 10.30 6.43
C SER A 151 6.27 9.43 7.66
N SER A 152 6.51 9.97 8.85
CA SER A 152 6.09 9.35 10.10
C SER A 152 5.24 10.28 10.96
N TYR A 153 4.33 9.69 11.72
CA TYR A 153 3.39 10.44 12.57
C TYR A 153 4.10 11.34 13.59
N GLU A 154 5.23 10.88 14.14
CA GLU A 154 6.02 11.62 15.15
C GLU A 154 7.22 12.38 14.55
N ASN A 155 7.29 12.54 13.22
CA ASN A 155 8.42 13.15 12.53
C ASN A 155 9.79 12.49 12.80
N ARG A 156 9.81 11.19 13.11
CA ARG A 156 11.02 10.40 13.33
C ARG A 156 11.52 9.72 12.04
N PRO A 157 12.85 9.61 11.86
CA PRO A 157 13.40 8.81 10.79
C PRO A 157 13.19 7.30 11.04
N ALA A 158 13.34 6.48 10.00
CA ALA A 158 13.27 5.02 10.10
C ALA A 158 14.32 4.35 9.21
N ASP A 159 14.81 3.18 9.62
CA ASP A 159 15.74 2.38 8.82
C ASP A 159 14.94 1.55 7.79
N TYR A 160 15.30 1.65 6.52
CA TYR A 160 14.74 0.86 5.43
C TYR A 160 15.76 -0.17 4.91
N HIS A 161 15.32 -1.41 4.76
CA HIS A 161 16.19 -2.55 4.44
C HIS A 161 15.69 -3.41 3.28
N HIS A 162 14.51 -3.12 2.72
CA HIS A 162 13.89 -4.04 1.77
C HIS A 162 14.54 -3.91 0.40
N GLY A 163 14.75 -5.06 -0.25
CA GLY A 163 14.92 -5.15 -1.70
C GLY A 163 13.57 -5.27 -2.41
N PHE A 164 13.58 -5.73 -3.66
CA PHE A 164 12.37 -6.11 -4.40
C PHE A 164 12.53 -7.46 -5.08
N THR A 165 11.40 -8.11 -5.30
CA THR A 165 11.27 -9.33 -6.10
C THR A 165 10.59 -9.03 -7.42
N THR A 166 10.56 -10.02 -8.32
CA THR A 166 9.72 -9.93 -9.51
C THR A 166 8.76 -11.11 -9.58
N ALA A 167 7.57 -10.84 -10.11
CA ALA A 167 6.59 -11.84 -10.48
C ALA A 167 6.45 -11.85 -12.01
N GLY A 168 6.35 -13.05 -12.58
CA GLY A 168 6.24 -13.29 -14.01
C GLY A 168 6.83 -14.64 -14.42
N VAL A 169 6.39 -15.18 -15.56
CA VAL A 169 6.95 -16.43 -16.10
C VAL A 169 8.35 -16.16 -16.62
N GLY A 170 9.32 -17.01 -16.26
CA GLY A 170 10.67 -16.95 -16.84
C GLY A 170 11.56 -15.80 -16.38
N THR A 171 11.23 -15.11 -15.29
CA THR A 171 12.12 -14.14 -14.63
C THR A 171 12.67 -14.69 -13.32
N SER A 172 13.94 -14.44 -13.06
CA SER A 172 14.57 -14.59 -11.73
C SER A 172 15.07 -13.25 -11.18
N LEU A 173 14.61 -12.15 -11.78
CA LEU A 173 15.07 -10.80 -11.47
C LEU A 173 14.72 -10.43 -10.02
N SER A 174 15.69 -9.89 -9.32
CA SER A 174 15.50 -9.28 -8.00
C SER A 174 16.41 -8.07 -7.85
N GLY A 175 16.09 -7.21 -6.89
CA GLY A 175 16.88 -6.04 -6.55
C GLY A 175 17.25 -6.07 -5.08
N ARG A 176 18.54 -5.97 -4.77
CA ARG A 176 19.03 -5.77 -3.41
C ARG A 176 19.33 -4.29 -3.19
N LEU A 177 18.95 -3.75 -2.05
CA LEU A 177 19.36 -2.39 -1.66
C LEU A 177 20.89 -2.29 -1.70
N ASN A 178 21.42 -1.20 -2.26
CA ASN A 178 22.88 -1.03 -2.39
C ASN A 178 23.56 -0.84 -1.04
N GLU A 179 22.89 -0.13 -0.13
CA GLU A 179 23.28 -0.01 1.26
C GLU A 179 22.57 -1.10 2.07
N ASP A 180 23.18 -1.61 3.13
CA ASP A 180 22.52 -2.56 4.05
C ASP A 180 21.25 -1.96 4.67
N LYS A 181 21.24 -0.62 4.79
CA LYS A 181 20.09 0.17 5.22
C LYS A 181 20.17 1.60 4.71
N VAL A 182 19.01 2.19 4.44
CA VAL A 182 18.87 3.63 4.20
C VAL A 182 18.06 4.26 5.33
N LEU A 183 18.58 5.33 5.93
CA LEU A 183 17.85 6.10 6.93
C LEU A 183 16.85 7.04 6.24
N LEU A 184 15.58 6.64 6.23
CA LEU A 184 14.49 7.44 5.68
C LEU A 184 14.24 8.68 6.54
N LYS A 185 14.24 9.84 5.91
CA LYS A 185 13.85 11.13 6.50
C LYS A 185 12.53 11.56 5.88
N ASN A 186 11.73 12.33 6.62
CA ASN A 186 10.48 12.84 6.07
C ASN A 186 10.71 13.61 4.75
N GLY A 187 9.87 13.33 3.76
CA GLY A 187 10.00 13.86 2.40
C GLY A 187 10.55 12.82 1.42
N ILE A 188 11.25 13.30 0.40
CA ILE A 188 11.74 12.48 -0.70
C ILE A 188 13.09 11.87 -0.34
N ASN A 189 13.20 10.55 -0.47
CA ASN A 189 14.42 9.79 -0.28
C ASN A 189 14.75 9.06 -1.58
N LYS A 190 16.01 9.13 -2.02
CA LYS A 190 16.48 8.40 -3.20
C LYS A 190 16.94 7.01 -2.76
N LEU A 191 16.39 5.96 -3.35
CA LEU A 191 16.77 4.58 -3.09
C LEU A 191 17.47 3.99 -4.31
N GLU A 192 18.51 3.19 -4.06
CA GLU A 192 19.31 2.56 -5.10
C GLU A 192 19.46 1.07 -4.84
N PHE A 193 19.19 0.27 -5.87
CA PHE A 193 19.18 -1.19 -5.81
C PHE A 193 20.09 -1.77 -6.87
N SER A 194 20.84 -2.82 -6.52
CA SER A 194 21.60 -3.62 -7.46
C SER A 194 20.74 -4.77 -7.96
N LEU A 195 20.64 -4.91 -9.28
CA LEU A 195 19.92 -6.02 -9.91
C LEU A 195 20.76 -7.30 -9.91
N GLU A 196 20.08 -8.41 -9.69
CA GLU A 196 20.60 -9.76 -9.83
C GLU A 196 19.60 -10.64 -10.59
N GLY A 197 20.08 -11.69 -11.25
CA GLY A 197 19.26 -12.62 -12.05
C GLY A 197 19.30 -12.35 -13.56
N PHE A 198 18.27 -12.83 -14.24
CA PHE A 198 18.08 -12.73 -15.69
C PHE A 198 16.60 -12.70 -16.06
N THR A 199 16.30 -12.25 -17.28
CA THR A 199 14.94 -12.22 -17.86
C THR A 199 14.90 -13.08 -19.12
N THR A 200 13.80 -13.81 -19.35
CA THR A 200 13.56 -14.49 -20.64
C THR A 200 12.57 -13.71 -21.50
N LYS A 201 12.57 -14.02 -22.81
CA LYS A 201 11.85 -13.32 -23.87
C LYS A 201 10.34 -13.20 -23.60
N GLY A 202 9.80 -12.00 -23.82
CA GLY A 202 8.36 -11.78 -24.05
C GLY A 202 7.45 -11.53 -22.85
N ASN A 203 7.93 -11.00 -21.72
CA ASN A 203 7.11 -10.88 -20.51
C ASN A 203 6.96 -9.45 -19.96
N ASN A 204 5.74 -9.12 -19.54
CA ASN A 204 5.47 -8.03 -18.62
C ASN A 204 6.03 -8.43 -17.24
N ILE A 205 7.15 -7.86 -16.85
CA ILE A 205 7.77 -8.13 -15.54
C ILE A 205 7.12 -7.21 -14.52
N MET A 206 6.46 -7.77 -13.52
CA MET A 206 5.99 -7.02 -12.37
C MET A 206 7.08 -7.00 -11.31
N ILE A 207 7.60 -5.82 -11.00
CA ILE A 207 8.54 -5.61 -9.90
C ILE A 207 7.74 -5.32 -8.64
N GLU A 208 7.95 -6.11 -7.60
CA GLU A 208 7.23 -6.01 -6.33
C GLU A 208 8.12 -5.31 -5.31
N PHE A 209 8.03 -3.98 -5.24
CA PHE A 209 8.70 -3.21 -4.21
C PHE A 209 7.97 -3.37 -2.88
N LYS A 210 8.70 -3.48 -1.77
CA LYS A 210 8.10 -3.46 -0.44
C LYS A 210 8.30 -2.10 0.20
N ASP A 211 7.25 -1.54 0.76
CA ASP A 211 7.34 -0.32 1.55
C ASP A 211 7.89 -0.60 2.97
N ILE A 212 8.02 0.44 3.78
CA ILE A 212 8.51 0.36 5.17
C ILE A 212 7.62 -0.49 6.11
N ASN A 213 6.42 -0.86 5.67
CA ASN A 213 5.44 -1.67 6.40
C ASN A 213 5.25 -3.06 5.76
N ASP A 214 6.23 -3.50 4.96
CA ASP A 214 6.20 -4.76 4.20
C ASP A 214 5.08 -4.86 3.17
N GLN A 215 4.38 -3.76 2.85
CA GLN A 215 3.32 -3.76 1.85
C GLN A 215 3.91 -3.70 0.45
N VAL A 216 3.40 -4.55 -0.44
CA VAL A 216 3.86 -4.61 -1.84
C VAL A 216 3.26 -3.47 -2.66
N GLN A 217 4.12 -2.73 -3.35
CA GLN A 217 3.80 -1.72 -4.35
C GLN A 217 4.31 -2.21 -5.71
N PRO A 218 3.42 -2.73 -6.58
CA PRO A 218 3.83 -3.31 -7.86
C PRO A 218 4.16 -2.22 -8.88
N TYR A 219 5.21 -2.47 -9.67
CA TYR A 219 5.59 -1.67 -10.83
C TYR A 219 5.71 -2.58 -12.05
N THR A 220 4.94 -2.29 -13.10
CA THR A 220 5.06 -3.02 -14.37
C THR A 220 6.21 -2.44 -15.18
N LEU A 221 7.25 -3.24 -15.39
CA LEU A 221 8.30 -2.91 -16.33
C LEU A 221 7.77 -3.14 -17.76
N ILE A 222 7.46 -2.04 -18.42
CA ILE A 222 7.10 -2.05 -19.85
C ILE A 222 8.38 -1.74 -20.63
N GLU A 223 8.79 -2.65 -21.52
CA GLU A 223 9.86 -2.32 -22.46
C GLU A 223 9.36 -1.20 -23.38
N LYS A 224 9.97 -0.01 -23.26
CA LYS A 224 9.80 1.03 -24.28
C LYS A 224 10.53 0.54 -25.54
N ASN A 225 9.73 0.18 -26.56
CA ASN A 225 10.20 -0.09 -27.92
C ASN A 225 10.90 1.13 -28.51
#